data_AF-A0A3A8NZB3-F1
#
_entry.id   AF-A0A3A8NZB3-F1
#
_cell.length_a   1.000
_cell.length_b   1.000
_cell.length_c   1.000
_cell.angle_alpha   90.00
_cell.angle_beta   90.00
_cell.angle_gamma   90.00
#
_symmetry.space_group_name_H-M   'P 1'
#
loop_
_entity.id
_entity.type
_entity.pdbx_description
1 polymer ?
#
loop_
_entity_poly.entity_id
_entity_poly.type
_entity_poly.pdbx_seq_one_letter_code
_entity_poly.pdbx_strand_id
1 'polypeptide(L)'
;MLQGRELATHPWYTGPFSIAAHHLICLEALESEKWALFCVRFGYHPDRQQNGVFLPMKMAGACELHVAVHRGNHAEGYAFDVALAYPRAVMKKLREVEAQVERGAFCTDPDALVRKFDKISAEILEKVERFLWTLTRDGLDYAPGGKGCSGLRSIRQKPGSSPCPRERQHLHKQAVTGRPLARRPLRIGE
;
A
#
# COMPACT_ATOMS: atom_id res chain seq x y z
N MET A 1 9.64 -11.05 2.95
CA MET A 1 8.99 -10.92 1.63
C MET A 1 8.48 -12.31 1.23
N LEU A 2 7.16 -12.52 1.10
CA LEU A 2 6.59 -13.86 0.84
C LEU A 2 7.14 -14.40 -0.49
N GLN A 3 7.77 -15.58 -0.45
CA GLN A 3 8.42 -16.21 -1.61
C GLN A 3 7.38 -16.91 -2.51
N GLY A 4 7.72 -17.16 -3.78
CA GLY A 4 6.78 -17.43 -4.89
C GLY A 4 5.72 -18.53 -4.72
N ARG A 5 5.90 -19.52 -3.82
CA ARG A 5 4.85 -20.52 -3.51
C ARG A 5 3.69 -19.94 -2.72
N GLU A 6 3.98 -19.05 -1.79
CA GLU A 6 2.98 -18.40 -0.95
C GLU A 6 2.22 -17.33 -1.75
N LEU A 7 2.92 -16.61 -2.64
CA LEU A 7 2.32 -15.64 -3.55
C LEU A 7 1.25 -16.26 -4.46
N ALA A 8 1.49 -17.48 -4.96
CA ALA A 8 0.55 -18.17 -5.84
C ALA A 8 -0.78 -18.54 -5.16
N THR A 9 -0.81 -18.56 -3.82
CA THR A 9 -2.02 -18.80 -3.03
C THR A 9 -2.86 -17.54 -2.82
N HIS A 10 -2.30 -16.35 -3.05
CA HIS A 10 -3.03 -15.12 -2.84
C HIS A 10 -4.27 -15.05 -3.76
N PRO A 11 -5.45 -14.66 -3.25
CA PRO A 11 -6.70 -14.68 -4.04
C PRO A 11 -6.68 -13.81 -5.30
N TRP A 12 -5.84 -12.78 -5.34
CA TRP A 12 -5.66 -11.89 -6.50
C TRP A 12 -4.48 -12.25 -7.41
N TYR A 13 -3.80 -13.37 -7.15
CA TYR A 13 -2.70 -13.81 -8.00
C TYR A 13 -3.21 -14.26 -9.38
N THR A 14 -2.86 -13.51 -10.42
CA THR A 14 -3.22 -13.79 -11.83
C THR A 14 -1.99 -14.16 -12.68
N GLY A 15 -0.95 -14.68 -12.03
CA GLY A 15 0.33 -15.05 -12.65
C GLY A 15 1.48 -14.11 -12.25
N PRO A 16 2.66 -14.30 -12.84
CA PRO A 16 3.85 -13.51 -12.53
C PRO A 16 3.59 -12.01 -12.63
N PHE A 17 4.16 -11.25 -11.69
CA PHE A 17 4.07 -9.78 -11.62
C PHE A 17 2.62 -9.25 -11.61
N SER A 18 1.66 -10.02 -11.10
CA SER A 18 0.25 -9.59 -10.99
C SER A 18 -0.03 -8.79 -9.72
N ILE A 19 0.67 -9.11 -8.64
CA ILE A 19 0.57 -8.50 -7.31
C ILE A 19 1.97 -8.30 -6.74
N ALA A 20 2.13 -7.30 -5.87
CA ALA A 20 3.35 -7.04 -5.12
C ALA A 20 3.03 -6.50 -3.73
N ALA A 21 3.91 -6.77 -2.77
CA ALA A 21 3.84 -6.18 -1.45
C ALA A 21 4.21 -4.69 -1.51
N HIS A 22 3.38 -3.84 -0.90
CA HIS A 22 3.63 -2.42 -0.68
C HIS A 22 3.95 -2.17 0.80
N HIS A 23 4.97 -1.36 1.10
CA HIS A 23 5.21 -0.91 2.47
C HIS A 23 4.28 0.26 2.84
N LEU A 24 3.52 0.11 3.92
CA LEU A 24 2.59 1.13 4.42
C LEU A 24 3.33 2.27 5.14
N ILE A 25 4.28 1.93 6.00
CA ILE A 25 5.35 2.84 6.40
C ILE A 25 6.43 2.69 5.34
N CYS A 26 6.43 3.63 4.38
CA CYS A 26 7.34 3.61 3.25
C CYS A 26 8.80 3.82 3.68
N LEU A 27 9.75 3.24 2.94
CA LEU A 27 11.17 3.28 3.29
C LEU A 27 11.72 4.70 3.35
N GLU A 28 11.22 5.59 2.48
CA GLU A 28 11.57 7.01 2.46
C GLU A 28 11.26 7.69 3.80
N ALA A 29 10.23 7.25 4.53
CA ALA A 29 9.89 7.81 5.83
C ALA A 29 10.82 7.34 6.96
N LEU A 30 11.55 6.25 6.74
CA LEU A 30 12.54 5.67 7.66
C LEU A 30 13.98 5.99 7.26
N GLU A 31 14.19 6.71 6.16
CA GLU A 31 15.51 7.07 5.61
C GLU A 31 16.15 8.22 6.40
N SER A 32 16.47 7.97 7.66
CA SER A 32 17.23 8.88 8.52
C SER A 32 18.11 8.10 9.50
N GLU A 33 19.22 8.71 9.93
CA GLU A 33 20.13 8.10 10.91
C GLU A 33 19.42 7.75 12.23
N LYS A 34 18.50 8.63 12.68
CA LYS A 34 17.69 8.37 13.88
C LYS A 34 16.81 7.15 13.73
N TRP A 35 16.07 7.04 12.63
CA TRP A 35 15.23 5.87 12.39
C TRP A 35 16.04 4.60 12.20
N ALA A 36 17.21 4.67 11.55
CA ALA A 36 18.12 3.53 11.47
C ALA A 36 18.51 3.03 12.87
N LEU A 37 18.89 3.94 13.78
CA LEU A 37 19.22 3.61 15.16
C LEU A 37 18.01 3.07 15.95
N PHE A 38 16.85 3.72 15.85
CA PHE A 38 15.65 3.30 16.58
C PHE A 38 15.14 1.95 16.10
N CYS A 39 15.11 1.70 14.79
CA CYS A 39 14.69 0.41 14.24
C CYS A 39 15.56 -0.73 14.78
N VAL A 40 16.89 -0.56 14.77
CA VAL A 40 17.82 -1.56 15.32
C VAL A 40 17.63 -1.74 16.83
N ARG A 41 17.58 -0.64 17.59
CA ARG A 41 17.49 -0.67 19.06
C ARG A 41 16.21 -1.31 19.57
N PHE A 42 15.11 -1.15 18.84
CA PHE A 42 13.78 -1.63 19.23
C PHE A 42 13.31 -2.84 18.41
N GLY A 43 14.19 -3.46 17.61
CA GLY A 43 13.88 -4.70 16.89
C GLY A 43 12.82 -4.56 15.78
N TYR A 44 12.69 -3.37 15.19
CA TYR A 44 11.80 -3.16 14.05
C TYR A 44 12.55 -3.34 12.72
N HIS A 45 11.89 -4.00 11.75
CA HIS A 45 12.37 -4.12 10.39
C HIS A 45 11.24 -3.72 9.42
N PRO A 46 11.49 -2.89 8.40
CA PRO A 46 10.43 -2.40 7.50
C PRO A 46 9.78 -3.52 6.65
N ASP A 47 10.50 -4.60 6.36
CA ASP A 47 9.98 -5.76 5.60
C ASP A 47 9.09 -6.73 6.40
N ARG A 48 8.69 -6.36 7.62
CA ARG A 48 7.74 -7.15 8.40
C ARG A 48 6.41 -7.25 7.68
N GLN A 49 5.74 -8.39 7.87
CA GLN A 49 4.40 -8.61 7.34
C GLN A 49 3.41 -7.54 7.82
N GLN A 50 3.54 -7.08 9.07
CA GLN A 50 2.68 -6.07 9.68
C GLN A 50 2.78 -4.68 9.02
N ASN A 51 3.83 -4.45 8.23
CA ASN A 51 4.02 -3.22 7.46
C ASN A 51 3.71 -3.39 5.96
N GLY A 52 3.32 -4.58 5.53
CA GLY A 52 3.08 -4.92 4.13
C GLY A 52 1.60 -5.08 3.80
N VAL A 53 1.22 -4.75 2.57
CA VAL A 53 -0.07 -5.14 1.95
C VAL A 53 0.17 -5.58 0.52
N PHE A 54 -0.44 -6.67 0.06
CA PHE A 54 -0.40 -7.01 -1.36
C PHE A 54 -1.40 -6.22 -2.19
N LEU A 55 -0.90 -5.61 -3.26
CA LEU A 55 -1.67 -4.78 -4.18
C LEU A 55 -1.46 -5.22 -5.62
N PRO A 56 -2.47 -5.07 -6.51
CA PRO A 56 -2.31 -5.39 -7.92
C PRO A 56 -1.29 -4.49 -8.60
N MET A 57 -0.34 -5.09 -9.35
CA MET A 57 0.59 -4.35 -10.22
C MET A 57 -0.03 -4.04 -11.59
N LYS A 58 -0.94 -4.91 -12.04
CA LYS A 58 -1.69 -4.75 -13.29
C LYS A 58 -2.85 -3.77 -13.03
N MET A 59 -2.86 -2.65 -13.76
CA MET A 59 -3.92 -1.63 -13.64
C MET A 59 -5.32 -2.21 -13.86
N ALA A 60 -5.47 -3.16 -14.79
CA ALA A 60 -6.73 -3.84 -15.05
C ALA A 60 -7.21 -4.67 -13.84
N GLY A 61 -6.29 -5.28 -13.07
CA GLY A 61 -6.60 -5.99 -11.84
C GLY A 61 -7.11 -5.05 -10.75
N ALA A 62 -6.39 -3.96 -10.48
CA ALA A 62 -6.84 -2.91 -9.54
C ALA A 62 -8.19 -2.30 -9.95
N CYS A 63 -8.38 -2.09 -11.26
CA CYS A 63 -9.59 -1.55 -11.85
C CYS A 63 -10.82 -2.43 -11.57
N GLU A 64 -10.70 -3.75 -11.73
CA GLU A 64 -11.76 -4.74 -11.45
C GLU A 64 -12.03 -4.92 -9.95
N LEU A 65 -10.95 -4.90 -9.16
CA LEU A 65 -11.00 -5.13 -7.73
C LEU A 65 -11.44 -3.90 -6.92
N HIS A 66 -11.37 -2.71 -7.50
CA HIS A 66 -11.68 -1.42 -6.87
C HIS A 66 -10.76 -1.09 -5.69
N VAL A 67 -9.46 -1.35 -5.87
CA VAL A 67 -8.42 -1.16 -4.84
C VAL A 67 -7.24 -0.36 -5.39
N ALA A 68 -6.39 0.15 -4.49
CA ALA A 68 -5.16 0.83 -4.86
C ALA A 68 -4.26 -0.06 -5.75
N VAL A 69 -3.54 0.57 -6.69
CA VAL A 69 -2.62 -0.11 -7.61
C VAL A 69 -1.18 0.04 -7.11
N HIS A 70 -0.40 -1.04 -7.16
CA HIS A 70 1.04 -1.01 -6.88
C HIS A 70 1.82 -0.57 -8.13
N ARG A 71 1.71 0.69 -8.53
CA ARG A 71 2.38 1.17 -9.74
C ARG A 71 2.66 2.66 -9.72
N GLY A 72 3.81 3.06 -10.25
CA GLY A 72 4.18 4.47 -10.35
C GLY A 72 5.09 4.92 -9.22
N ASN A 73 5.28 6.22 -9.11
CA ASN A 73 6.20 6.83 -8.14
C ASN A 73 5.44 7.18 -6.85
N HIS A 74 5.95 6.75 -5.70
CA HIS A 74 5.36 7.06 -4.38
C HIS A 74 5.15 8.57 -4.15
N ALA A 75 6.05 9.40 -4.70
CA ALA A 75 5.95 10.86 -4.56
C ALA A 75 4.72 11.47 -5.25
N GLU A 76 4.07 10.73 -6.15
CA GLU A 76 2.84 11.16 -6.83
C GLU A 76 1.57 10.72 -6.09
N GLY A 77 1.68 9.90 -5.04
CA GLY A 77 0.59 9.58 -4.13
C GLY A 77 0.27 10.75 -3.19
N TYR A 78 -0.95 10.83 -2.68
CA TYR A 78 -1.43 11.98 -1.92
C TYR A 78 -2.33 11.61 -0.75
N ALA A 79 -2.14 12.28 0.38
CA ALA A 79 -2.93 12.18 1.59
C ALA A 79 -3.86 13.40 1.71
N PHE A 80 -5.13 13.23 1.33
CA PHE A 80 -6.07 14.35 1.17
C PHE A 80 -6.44 15.03 2.50
N ASP A 81 -6.52 14.27 3.59
CA ASP A 81 -6.88 14.77 4.93
C ASP A 81 -5.83 15.68 5.56
N VAL A 82 -4.56 15.56 5.16
CA VAL A 82 -3.46 16.40 5.65
C VAL A 82 -2.78 17.21 4.55
N ALA A 83 -3.31 17.16 3.32
CA ALA A 83 -2.82 17.87 2.15
C ALA A 83 -1.31 17.70 1.88
N LEU A 84 -0.80 16.47 1.96
CA LEU A 84 0.61 16.14 1.75
C LEU A 84 0.79 15.00 0.76
N ALA A 85 1.93 14.95 0.07
CA ALA A 85 2.34 13.75 -0.65
C ALA A 85 2.41 12.55 0.32
N TYR A 86 2.09 11.35 -0.14
CA TYR A 86 1.99 10.15 0.69
C TYR A 86 3.23 9.94 1.59
N PRO A 87 4.48 9.95 1.08
CA PRO A 87 5.66 9.79 1.92
C PRO A 87 5.80 10.89 3.00
N ARG A 88 5.45 12.14 2.66
CA ARG A 88 5.49 13.26 3.60
C ARG A 88 4.44 13.13 4.70
N ALA A 89 3.26 12.59 4.38
CA ALA A 89 2.21 12.31 5.35
C ALA A 89 2.62 11.20 6.33
N VAL A 90 3.29 10.14 5.83
CA VAL A 90 3.90 9.10 6.68
C VAL A 90 4.98 9.69 7.58
N MET A 91 5.92 10.46 7.03
CA MET A 91 6.95 11.17 7.82
C MET A 91 6.34 12.04 8.92
N LYS A 92 5.24 12.76 8.62
CA LYS A 92 4.53 13.58 9.61
C LYS A 92 4.02 12.74 10.77
N LYS A 93 3.43 11.56 10.51
CA LYS A 93 3.02 10.61 11.57
C LYS A 93 4.21 10.11 12.38
N LEU A 94 5.33 9.82 11.74
CA LEU A 94 6.52 9.31 12.42
C LEU A 94 7.18 10.35 13.32
N ARG A 95 7.14 11.64 13.00
CA ARG A 95 7.69 12.71 13.87
C ARG A 95 7.12 12.68 15.30
N GLU A 96 5.83 12.36 15.44
CA GLU A 96 5.21 12.22 16.75
C GLU A 96 5.75 11.02 17.53
N VAL A 97 6.11 9.94 16.84
CA VAL A 97 6.71 8.74 17.42
C VAL A 97 8.17 8.99 17.77
N GLU A 98 8.93 9.66 16.90
CA GLU A 98 10.32 10.07 17.15
C GLU A 98 10.42 10.83 18.47
N ALA A 99 9.56 11.84 18.66
CA ALA A 99 9.56 12.62 19.90
C ALA A 99 9.21 11.76 21.14
N GLN A 100 8.42 10.70 21.00
CA GLN A 100 8.14 9.75 22.10
C GLN A 100 9.35 8.88 22.41
N VAL A 101 10.06 8.40 21.38
CA VAL A 101 11.30 7.62 21.54
C VAL A 101 12.36 8.45 22.25
N GLU A 102 12.56 9.70 21.85
CA GLU A 102 13.55 10.61 22.45
C GLU A 102 13.26 10.90 23.93
N ARG A 103 11.98 10.94 24.33
CA ARG A 103 11.56 11.08 25.74
C ARG A 103 11.61 9.77 26.53
N GLY A 104 12.06 8.67 25.93
CA GLY A 104 12.17 7.37 26.59
C GLY A 104 10.83 6.67 26.82
N ALA A 105 9.76 7.03 26.08
CA ALA A 105 8.42 6.46 26.27
C ALA A 105 8.34 4.94 26.08
N PHE A 106 9.34 4.34 25.43
CA PHE A 106 9.41 2.91 25.12
C PHE A 106 10.54 2.19 25.89
N CYS A 107 11.23 2.85 26.84
CA CYS A 107 12.37 2.26 27.53
C CYS A 107 12.01 1.08 28.44
N THR A 108 10.81 1.09 29.03
CA THR A 108 10.32 0.02 29.92
C THR A 108 9.70 -1.15 29.17
N ASP A 109 9.24 -0.91 27.94
CA ASP A 109 8.62 -1.91 27.05
C ASP A 109 9.05 -1.60 25.61
N PRO A 110 10.22 -2.09 25.17
CA PRO A 110 10.73 -1.83 23.82
C PRO A 110 9.78 -2.32 22.71
N ASP A 111 9.03 -3.41 22.96
CA ASP A 111 8.08 -3.96 21.99
C ASP A 111 6.89 -3.02 21.73
N ALA A 112 6.62 -2.07 22.64
CA ALA A 112 5.58 -1.07 22.44
C ALA A 112 5.84 -0.16 21.23
N LEU A 113 7.10 0.07 20.84
CA LEU A 113 7.40 0.84 19.61
C LEU A 113 6.98 0.06 18.37
N VAL A 114 7.27 -1.24 18.32
CA VAL A 114 6.85 -2.13 17.23
C VAL A 114 5.33 -2.15 17.13
N ARG A 115 4.62 -2.33 18.25
CA ARG A 115 3.14 -2.32 18.25
C ARG A 115 2.58 -0.96 17.82
N LYS A 116 3.27 0.14 18.13
CA LYS A 116 2.91 1.48 17.66
C LYS A 116 3.05 1.61 16.14
N PHE A 117 4.10 1.03 15.55
CA PHE A 117 4.26 0.97 14.10
C PHE A 117 3.21 0.07 13.43
N ASP A 118 2.91 -1.10 13.99
CA ASP A 118 1.84 -1.97 13.48
C ASP A 118 0.49 -1.22 13.45
N LYS A 119 0.20 -0.43 14.49
CA LYS A 119 -1.00 0.44 14.52
C LYS A 119 -0.95 1.53 13.45
N ILE A 120 0.20 2.16 13.23
CA ILE A 120 0.34 3.19 12.18
C ILE A 120 0.13 2.58 10.80
N SER A 121 0.68 1.39 10.53
CA SER A 121 0.46 0.68 9.26
C SER A 121 -1.02 0.36 9.06
N ALA A 122 -1.73 -0.10 10.11
CA ALA A 122 -3.18 -0.33 10.06
C ALA A 122 -3.99 0.94 9.76
N GLU A 123 -3.66 2.06 10.42
CA GLU A 123 -4.28 3.36 10.15
C GLU A 123 -4.04 3.84 8.70
N ILE A 124 -2.82 3.66 8.18
CA ILE A 124 -2.50 4.02 6.79
C ILE A 124 -3.30 3.14 5.83
N LEU A 125 -3.38 1.84 6.09
CA LEU A 125 -4.12 0.92 5.24
C LEU A 125 -5.60 1.30 5.16
N GLU A 126 -6.23 1.65 6.29
CA GLU A 126 -7.62 2.09 6.32
C GLU A 126 -7.82 3.33 5.42
N LYS A 127 -6.88 4.28 5.46
CA LYS A 127 -6.94 5.48 4.62
C LYS A 127 -6.75 5.17 3.13
N VAL A 128 -5.88 4.22 2.80
CA VAL A 128 -5.66 3.75 1.42
C VAL A 128 -6.89 3.03 0.89
N GLU A 129 -7.48 2.14 1.67
CA GLU A 129 -8.70 1.40 1.31
C GLU A 129 -9.89 2.34 1.07
N ARG A 130 -10.00 3.39 1.88
CA ARG A 130 -11.03 4.43 1.74
C ARG A 130 -10.72 5.49 0.68
N PHE A 131 -9.58 5.37 -0.02
CA PHE A 131 -9.10 6.34 -0.99
C PHE A 131 -8.94 7.77 -0.42
N LEU A 132 -8.82 7.91 0.90
CA LEU A 132 -8.40 9.15 1.55
C LEU A 132 -6.91 9.40 1.33
N TRP A 133 -6.13 8.32 1.18
CA TRP A 133 -4.74 8.34 0.79
C TRP A 133 -4.58 7.55 -0.51
N THR A 134 -3.90 8.11 -1.50
CA THR A 134 -3.52 7.41 -2.72
C THR A 134 -2.03 7.11 -2.72
N LEU A 135 -1.67 5.96 -3.29
CA LEU A 135 -0.27 5.56 -3.47
C LEU A 135 0.30 6.02 -4.81
N THR A 136 -0.57 6.51 -5.70
CA THR A 136 -0.27 6.87 -7.08
C THR A 136 -1.07 8.09 -7.50
N ARG A 137 -0.60 8.79 -8.54
CA ARG A 137 -1.25 9.98 -9.10
C ARG A 137 -2.71 9.75 -9.48
N ASP A 138 -2.99 8.61 -10.10
CA ASP A 138 -4.32 8.24 -10.60
C ASP A 138 -5.09 7.37 -9.60
N GLY A 139 -4.67 7.33 -8.33
CA GLY A 139 -5.22 6.42 -7.33
C GLY A 139 -6.73 6.51 -7.16
N LEU A 140 -7.31 7.73 -7.23
CA LEU A 140 -8.76 7.93 -7.14
C LEU A 140 -9.54 7.29 -8.29
N ASP A 141 -8.91 7.04 -9.45
CA ASP A 141 -9.60 6.38 -10.55
C ASP A 141 -9.94 4.93 -10.22
N TYR A 142 -9.22 4.29 -9.30
CA TYR A 142 -9.49 2.92 -8.87
C TYR A 142 -10.52 2.84 -7.73
N ALA A 143 -10.89 3.97 -7.12
CA ALA A 143 -11.95 4.04 -6.11
C ALA A 143 -13.27 3.51 -6.67
N PRO A 144 -14.19 2.97 -5.85
CA PRO A 144 -15.55 2.68 -6.30
C PRO A 144 -16.18 3.88 -7.04
N GLY A 145 -16.72 3.66 -8.23
CA GLY A 145 -17.26 4.73 -9.09
C GLY A 145 -16.23 5.54 -9.89
N GLY A 146 -14.93 5.39 -9.61
CA GLY A 146 -13.85 6.00 -10.38
C GLY A 146 -13.70 5.46 -11.81
N LYS A 147 -12.85 6.12 -12.61
CA LYS A 147 -12.65 5.87 -14.05
C LYS A 147 -12.02 4.51 -14.38
N GLY A 148 -11.35 3.87 -13.43
CA GLY A 148 -10.63 2.62 -13.63
C GLY A 148 -9.32 2.79 -14.41
N CYS A 149 -8.90 1.77 -15.16
CA CYS A 149 -7.58 1.73 -15.82
C CYS A 149 -7.49 2.46 -17.17
N SER A 150 -8.59 2.98 -17.70
CA SER A 150 -8.66 3.59 -19.04
C SER A 150 -8.23 2.67 -20.20
N GLY A 151 -8.20 1.34 -19.97
CA GLY A 151 -7.72 0.36 -20.95
C GLY A 151 -6.19 0.34 -21.12
N LEU A 152 -5.46 1.08 -20.29
CA LEU A 152 -4.03 1.26 -20.41
C LEU A 152 -3.24 0.36 -19.46
N ARG A 153 -1.96 0.23 -19.77
CA ARG A 153 -0.99 -0.53 -18.98
C ARG A 153 0.02 0.37 -18.27
N SER A 154 -0.07 1.69 -18.40
CA SER A 154 0.84 2.64 -17.76
C SER A 154 0.08 3.87 -17.24
N ILE A 155 0.34 4.23 -15.98
CA ILE A 155 -0.22 5.43 -15.35
C ILE A 155 0.23 6.70 -16.07
N ARG A 156 1.45 6.72 -16.60
CA ARG A 156 2.01 7.89 -17.31
C ARG A 156 1.26 8.21 -18.60
N GLN A 157 0.69 7.19 -19.24
CA GLN A 157 -0.04 7.32 -20.50
C GLN A 157 -1.53 7.62 -20.30
N LYS A 158 -2.00 7.66 -19.05
CA LYS A 158 -3.41 7.77 -18.75
C LYS A 158 -3.90 9.19 -19.05
N PRO A 159 -4.80 9.38 -20.03
CA PRO A 159 -5.44 10.67 -20.23
C PRO A 159 -6.34 10.96 -19.03
N GLY A 160 -6.40 12.22 -18.60
CA GLY A 160 -7.11 12.60 -17.38
C GLY A 160 -8.62 12.32 -17.37
N SER A 161 -9.23 11.98 -18.51
CA SER A 161 -10.69 11.90 -18.67
C SER A 161 -11.23 10.56 -19.20
N SER A 162 -10.40 9.63 -19.69
CA SER A 162 -10.95 8.42 -20.35
C SER A 162 -11.33 7.34 -19.33
N PRO A 163 -12.60 6.89 -19.30
CA PRO A 163 -13.02 5.78 -18.45
C PRO A 163 -12.48 4.44 -18.98
N CYS A 164 -12.54 3.40 -18.15
CA CYS A 164 -12.23 2.04 -18.53
C CYS A 164 -13.21 1.56 -19.62
N PRO A 165 -12.73 1.10 -20.79
CA PRO A 165 -13.59 0.63 -21.89
C PRO A 165 -14.27 -0.72 -21.61
N ARG A 166 -13.94 -1.36 -20.48
CA ARG A 166 -14.51 -2.64 -20.04
C ARG A 166 -15.48 -2.46 -18.88
N GLU A 167 -15.90 -1.23 -18.59
CA GLU A 167 -16.77 -0.92 -17.44
C GLU A 167 -16.22 -1.49 -16.13
N ARG A 168 -14.89 -1.55 -16.04
CA ARG A 168 -14.15 -2.12 -14.91
C ARG A 168 -14.41 -3.62 -14.67
N GLN A 169 -14.87 -4.35 -15.68
CA GLN A 169 -15.04 -5.80 -15.66
C GLN A 169 -14.01 -6.43 -16.58
N HIS A 170 -12.86 -6.83 -16.04
CA HIS A 170 -11.78 -7.42 -16.83
C HIS A 170 -11.75 -8.96 -16.82
N LEU A 171 -12.63 -9.59 -16.02
CA LEU A 171 -12.83 -11.04 -15.94
C LEU A 171 -11.54 -11.81 -15.64
N HIS A 172 -10.67 -11.24 -14.81
CA HIS A 172 -9.46 -11.93 -14.40
C HIS A 172 -9.82 -13.17 -13.57
N LYS A 173 -8.99 -14.21 -13.73
CA LYS A 173 -9.09 -15.44 -12.96
C LYS A 173 -7.84 -15.64 -12.14
N GLN A 174 -8.00 -16.16 -10.93
CA GLN A 174 -6.90 -16.58 -10.09
C GLN A 174 -6.15 -17.70 -10.82
N ALA A 175 -4.82 -17.58 -10.92
CA ALA A 175 -4.02 -18.35 -11.89
C ALA A 175 -3.95 -19.86 -11.60
N VAL A 176 -4.20 -20.28 -10.36
CA VAL A 176 -4.10 -21.69 -9.93
C VAL A 176 -5.46 -22.37 -9.92
N THR A 177 -6.48 -21.69 -9.40
CA THR A 177 -7.83 -22.22 -9.19
C THR A 177 -8.77 -21.95 -10.35
N GLY A 178 -8.43 -21.01 -11.25
CA GLY A 178 -9.28 -20.59 -12.36
C GLY A 178 -10.55 -19.83 -11.94
N ARG A 179 -10.74 -19.57 -10.64
CA ARG A 179 -11.92 -18.85 -10.12
C ARG A 179 -11.83 -17.36 -10.49
N PRO A 180 -12.96 -16.69 -10.76
CA PRO A 180 -12.98 -15.24 -10.93
C PRO A 180 -12.38 -14.53 -9.72
N LEU A 181 -11.72 -13.40 -9.94
CA LEU A 181 -11.27 -12.57 -8.83
C LEU A 181 -12.47 -12.02 -8.05
N ALA A 182 -12.35 -12.01 -6.73
CA ALA A 182 -13.35 -11.42 -5.85
C ALA A 182 -12.82 -10.15 -5.19
N ARG A 183 -13.65 -9.11 -5.11
CA ARG A 183 -13.37 -7.94 -4.27
C ARG A 183 -13.36 -8.38 -2.82
N ARG A 184 -12.38 -7.89 -2.07
CA ARG A 184 -12.24 -8.11 -0.64
C ARG A 184 -11.50 -6.93 -0.02
N PRO A 185 -11.69 -6.69 1.29
CA PRO A 185 -10.90 -5.68 1.99
C PRO A 185 -9.41 -5.93 1.85
N LEU A 186 -8.63 -4.86 1.82
CA LEU A 186 -7.18 -4.95 1.92
C LEU A 186 -6.79 -5.45 3.32
N ARG A 187 -5.71 -6.22 3.40
CA ARG A 187 -5.26 -6.82 4.66
C ARG A 187 -3.77 -6.71 4.79
N ILE A 188 -3.33 -6.44 6.02
CA ILE A 188 -1.93 -6.40 6.38
C ILE A 188 -1.36 -7.83 6.33
N GLY A 189 -0.17 -7.97 5.75
CA GLY A 189 0.62 -9.19 5.78
C GLY A 189 0.12 -10.34 4.90
N GLU A 190 -0.99 -10.15 4.17
CA GLU A 190 -1.55 -11.09 3.19
C GLU A 190 -1.08 -10.82 1.79
#